data_AF-A0AAN4US61-F1
#
_entry.id   AF-A0AAN4US61-F1
#
_cell.length_a   1.000
_cell.length_b   1.000
_cell.length_c   1.000
_cell.angle_alpha   90.00
_cell.angle_beta   90.00
_cell.angle_gamma   90.00
#
_symmetry.space_group_name_H-M   'P 1'
#
loop_
_entity.id
_entity.type
_entity.pdbx_description
1 polymer ?
#
loop_
_entity_poly.entity_id
_entity_poly.type
_entity_poly.pdbx_seq_one_letter_code
_entity_poly.pdbx_strand_id
1 'polypeptide(L)'
;MTHTAAYNATDIRKRAQALKANPVPLLTKSDLKARWQVESFQTIKRVLKSHHVTPTNSGRSQRELYKLTDILGIEGVDDPMTAWALGREEDRDTLKAPLLTPAEVRQEDNWLVPQHLESIRRNARSGMRPGIKIGRQWRFRQTRNDECDTRDEAQNDEGSTTYPKGCD
;
A
#
# COMPACT_ATOMS: atom_id res chain seq x y z
N MET A 1 10.40 -8.61 18.08
CA MET A 1 11.10 -9.85 17.64
C MET A 1 10.95 -9.92 16.13
N THR A 2 12.00 -9.60 15.37
CA THR A 2 11.97 -9.65 13.90
C THR A 2 12.22 -11.09 13.45
N HIS A 3 11.18 -11.77 12.95
CA HIS A 3 11.32 -13.02 12.22
C HIS A 3 12.05 -12.74 10.91
N THR A 4 13.38 -12.84 10.90
CA THR A 4 14.15 -12.93 9.66
C THR A 4 13.91 -14.33 9.11
N ALA A 5 12.83 -14.53 8.35
CA ALA A 5 12.60 -15.79 7.66
C ALA A 5 13.81 -16.07 6.76
N ALA A 6 14.51 -17.17 7.01
CA ALA A 6 15.61 -17.60 6.17
C ALA A 6 15.04 -17.93 4.78
N TYR A 7 15.26 -17.04 3.81
CA TYR A 7 14.91 -17.31 2.43
C TYR A 7 15.71 -18.52 1.94
N ASN A 8 15.02 -19.58 1.56
CA ASN A 8 15.68 -20.77 1.02
C ASN A 8 16.36 -20.42 -0.31
N ALA A 9 17.48 -21.07 -0.63
CA ALA A 9 18.26 -20.78 -1.84
C ALA A 9 17.43 -20.84 -3.14
N THR A 10 16.39 -21.68 -3.16
CA THR A 10 15.41 -21.76 -4.25
C THR A 10 14.62 -20.47 -4.42
N ASP A 11 14.17 -19.84 -3.34
CA ASP A 11 13.38 -18.62 -3.38
C ASP A 11 14.22 -17.43 -3.84
N ILE A 12 15.49 -17.38 -3.42
CA ILE A 12 16.46 -16.39 -3.89
C ILE A 12 16.65 -16.50 -5.41
N ARG A 13 16.80 -17.73 -5.94
CA ARG A 13 16.95 -17.97 -7.38
C ARG A 13 15.70 -17.59 -8.16
N LYS A 14 14.52 -17.99 -7.69
CA LYS A 14 13.23 -17.61 -8.30
C LYS A 14 13.08 -16.10 -8.38
N ARG A 15 13.36 -15.40 -7.28
CA ARG A 15 13.32 -13.94 -7.24
C ARG A 15 14.32 -13.29 -8.20
N ALA A 16 15.56 -13.77 -8.23
CA ALA A 16 16.58 -13.26 -9.15
C ALA A 16 16.18 -13.45 -10.62
N GLN A 17 15.63 -14.62 -10.97
CA GLN A 17 15.12 -14.89 -12.32
C GLN A 17 13.93 -13.97 -12.67
N ALA A 18 13.00 -13.79 -11.74
CA ALA A 18 11.87 -12.92 -11.95
C ALA A 18 12.28 -11.44 -12.12
N LEU A 19 13.30 -10.99 -11.38
CA LEU A 19 13.87 -9.64 -11.53
C LEU A 19 14.64 -9.45 -12.84
N LYS A 20 15.24 -10.51 -13.37
CA LYS A 20 15.84 -10.48 -14.71
C LYS A 20 14.79 -10.30 -15.79
N ALA A 21 13.63 -10.94 -15.63
CA ALA A 21 12.50 -10.81 -16.55
C ALA A 21 11.76 -9.47 -16.38
N ASN A 22 11.60 -9.00 -15.14
CA ASN A 22 10.86 -7.80 -14.77
C ASN A 22 11.74 -6.89 -13.90
N PRO A 23 12.69 -6.14 -14.51
CA PRO A 23 13.57 -5.25 -13.75
C PRO A 23 12.76 -4.18 -13.02
N VAL A 24 13.26 -3.76 -11.85
CA VAL A 24 12.63 -2.70 -11.06
C VAL A 24 12.70 -1.37 -11.83
N PRO A 25 11.57 -0.71 -12.09
CA PRO A 25 11.55 0.58 -12.76
C PRO A 25 12.26 1.65 -11.94
N LEU A 26 12.93 2.54 -12.65
CA LEU A 26 13.52 3.75 -12.08
C LEU A 26 12.61 4.94 -12.37
N LEU A 27 12.21 5.62 -11.31
CA LEU A 27 11.33 6.77 -11.35
C LEU A 27 12.13 8.06 -11.28
N THR A 28 11.72 9.02 -12.08
CA THR A 28 12.27 10.36 -12.10
C THR A 28 11.42 11.32 -11.28
N LYS A 29 11.85 12.57 -11.14
CA LYS A 29 11.08 13.62 -10.45
C LYS A 29 9.67 13.82 -11.03
N SER A 30 9.52 13.79 -12.35
CA SER A 30 8.22 13.94 -13.01
C SER A 30 7.32 12.76 -12.69
N ASP A 31 7.88 11.56 -12.64
CA ASP A 31 7.12 10.34 -12.40
C ASP A 31 6.62 10.31 -10.95
N LEU A 32 7.46 10.74 -9.99
CA LEU A 32 7.02 10.90 -8.59
C LEU A 32 5.93 11.96 -8.44
N LYS A 33 6.02 13.08 -9.17
CA LYS A 33 4.98 14.11 -9.17
C LYS A 33 3.65 13.59 -9.70
N ALA A 34 3.69 12.88 -10.83
CA ALA A 34 2.51 12.29 -11.45
C ALA A 34 1.90 11.21 -10.55
N ARG A 35 2.74 10.30 -10.05
CA ARG A 35 2.34 9.19 -9.19
C ARG A 35 1.67 9.65 -7.90
N TRP A 36 2.26 10.61 -7.20
CA TRP A 36 1.71 11.13 -5.95
C TRP A 36 0.66 12.22 -6.17
N GLN A 37 0.45 12.64 -7.42
CA GLN A 37 -0.40 13.78 -7.79
C GLN A 37 -0.07 15.03 -6.95
N VAL A 38 1.21 15.39 -6.90
CA VAL A 38 1.72 16.56 -6.15
C VAL A 38 2.54 17.44 -7.08
N GLU A 39 2.21 18.74 -7.10
CA GLU A 39 2.88 19.71 -7.98
C GLU A 39 4.30 20.06 -7.49
N SER A 40 4.49 20.16 -6.18
CA SER A 40 5.74 20.62 -5.58
C SER A 40 6.70 19.47 -5.27
N PHE A 41 7.79 19.38 -6.05
CA PHE A 41 8.86 18.42 -5.79
C PHE A 41 9.57 18.65 -4.45
N GLN A 42 9.53 19.87 -3.88
CA GLN A 42 10.09 20.11 -2.54
C GLN A 42 9.33 19.34 -1.45
N THR A 43 8.03 19.18 -1.61
CA THR A 43 7.21 18.35 -0.70
C THR A 43 7.60 16.88 -0.83
N ILE A 44 7.77 16.41 -2.07
CA ILE A 44 8.23 15.05 -2.38
C ILE A 44 9.60 14.80 -1.75
N LYS A 45 10.55 15.73 -1.93
CA LYS A 45 11.90 15.62 -1.38
C LYS A 45 11.94 15.53 0.14
N ARG A 46 11.03 16.22 0.85
CA ARG A 46 10.90 16.10 2.31
C ARG A 46 10.47 14.70 2.72
N VAL A 47 9.50 14.12 2.01
CA VAL A 47 9.04 12.74 2.25
C VAL A 47 10.16 11.73 1.95
N LEU A 48 10.81 11.83 0.79
CA LEU A 48 11.95 10.95 0.46
C LEU A 48 13.04 11.00 1.54
N LYS A 49 13.36 12.20 2.05
CA LYS A 49 14.34 12.39 3.12
C LYS A 49 13.89 11.77 4.44
N SER A 50 12.62 11.91 4.83
CA SER A 50 12.12 11.33 6.08
C SER A 50 12.09 9.80 6.06
N HIS A 51 11.99 9.20 4.87
CA HIS A 51 12.06 7.76 4.67
C HIS A 51 13.45 7.27 4.24
N HIS A 52 14.48 8.11 4.33
CA HIS A 52 15.87 7.76 3.98
C HIS A 52 16.06 7.22 2.55
N VAL A 53 15.19 7.60 1.61
CA VAL A 53 15.29 7.19 0.20
C VAL A 53 16.25 8.11 -0.55
N THR A 54 17.30 7.51 -1.09
CA THR A 54 18.33 8.19 -1.88
C THR A 54 18.22 7.82 -3.35
N PRO A 55 18.56 8.73 -4.28
CA PRO A 55 18.60 8.39 -5.70
C PRO A 55 19.66 7.31 -5.96
N THR A 56 19.39 6.42 -6.91
CA THR A 56 20.28 5.32 -7.30
C THR A 56 21.55 5.84 -7.99
N ASN A 57 21.45 7.00 -8.63
CA ASN A 57 22.56 7.68 -9.26
C ASN A 57 22.89 8.97 -8.51
N SER A 58 24.16 9.12 -8.09
CA SER A 58 24.62 10.18 -7.20
C SER A 58 25.63 11.12 -7.86
N GLY A 59 25.35 11.53 -9.11
CA GLY A 59 26.14 12.53 -9.84
C GLY A 59 25.50 13.92 -9.82
N ARG A 60 26.28 14.98 -9.54
CA ARG A 60 25.79 16.37 -9.48
C ARG A 60 25.11 16.87 -10.77
N SER A 61 25.35 16.23 -11.91
CA SER A 61 24.79 16.56 -13.23
C SER A 61 23.80 15.50 -13.76
N GLN A 62 23.60 14.41 -13.03
CA GLN A 62 22.72 13.34 -13.49
C GLN A 62 21.30 13.56 -13.00
N ARG A 63 20.32 13.20 -13.85
CA ARG A 63 18.90 13.19 -13.49
C ARG A 63 18.68 12.20 -12.36
N GLU A 64 18.26 12.66 -11.18
CA GLU A 64 17.98 11.79 -10.03
C GLU A 64 16.93 10.73 -10.37
N LEU A 65 17.27 9.45 -10.13
CA LEU A 65 16.44 8.26 -10.35
C LEU A 65 16.21 7.53 -9.03
N TYR A 66 14.99 7.10 -8.78
CA TYR A 66 14.57 6.41 -7.56
C TYR A 66 13.98 5.05 -7.91
N LYS A 67 14.33 3.99 -7.16
CA LYS A 67 13.76 2.67 -7.43
C LYS A 67 12.28 2.66 -7.04
N LEU A 68 11.45 2.09 -7.90
CA LEU A 68 10.02 1.93 -7.60
C LEU A 68 9.82 1.24 -6.24
N THR A 69 10.58 0.19 -5.92
CA THR A 69 10.48 -0.55 -4.65
C THR A 69 10.66 0.33 -3.40
N ASP A 70 11.56 1.30 -3.45
CA ASP A 70 11.80 2.20 -2.31
C ASP A 70 10.60 3.13 -2.12
N ILE A 71 10.03 3.59 -3.24
CA ILE A 71 8.82 4.41 -3.26
C ILE A 71 7.60 3.61 -2.80
N LEU A 72 7.50 2.34 -3.19
CA LEU A 72 6.42 1.46 -2.77
C LEU A 72 6.44 1.21 -1.25
N GLY A 73 7.64 1.15 -0.65
CA GLY A 73 7.81 1.05 0.80
C GLY A 73 7.34 2.31 1.55
N ILE A 74 7.58 3.51 0.99
CA ILE A 74 6.99 4.76 1.52
C ILE A 74 5.46 4.68 1.49
N GLU A 75 4.92 4.12 0.41
CA GLU A 75 3.50 3.95 0.15
C GLU A 75 2.84 2.83 0.95
N GLY A 76 3.55 2.23 1.91
CA GLY A 76 2.99 1.25 2.85
C GLY A 76 2.88 -0.17 2.30
N VAL A 77 3.67 -0.55 1.29
CA VAL A 77 3.79 -1.96 0.88
C VAL A 77 4.81 -2.65 1.78
N ASP A 78 4.42 -3.73 2.45
CA ASP A 78 5.24 -4.41 3.47
C ASP A 78 6.52 -5.05 2.90
N ASP A 79 6.42 -5.81 1.80
CA ASP A 79 7.58 -6.32 1.06
C ASP A 79 7.50 -5.89 -0.41
N PRO A 80 7.91 -4.65 -0.72
CA PRO A 80 7.82 -4.10 -2.07
C PRO A 80 8.55 -4.92 -3.11
N MET A 81 9.67 -5.52 -2.70
CA MET A 81 10.53 -6.21 -3.64
C MET A 81 9.96 -7.60 -3.98
N THR A 82 9.36 -8.29 -3.02
CA THR A 82 8.64 -9.55 -3.30
C THR A 82 7.36 -9.29 -4.06
N ALA A 83 6.57 -8.28 -3.67
CA ALA A 83 5.36 -7.88 -4.39
C ALA A 83 5.65 -7.57 -5.87
N TRP A 84 6.74 -6.87 -6.15
CA TRP A 84 7.16 -6.59 -7.53
C TRP A 84 7.67 -7.84 -8.28
N ALA A 85 8.60 -8.56 -7.66
CA ALA A 85 9.30 -9.66 -8.33
C ALA A 85 8.38 -10.85 -8.61
N LEU A 86 7.57 -11.24 -7.62
CA LEU A 86 6.75 -12.46 -7.68
C LEU A 86 5.28 -12.19 -8.01
N GLY A 87 4.84 -10.92 -8.03
CA GLY A 87 3.48 -10.56 -8.43
C GLY A 87 3.16 -10.92 -9.88
N ARG A 88 1.87 -11.02 -10.19
CA ARG A 88 1.39 -11.13 -11.56
C ARG A 88 1.59 -9.80 -12.29
N GLU A 89 1.42 -9.81 -13.61
CA GLU A 89 1.52 -8.58 -14.41
C GLU A 89 0.51 -7.52 -13.97
N GLU A 90 -0.74 -7.94 -13.74
CA GLU A 90 -1.79 -7.08 -13.22
C GLU A 90 -1.45 -6.48 -11.85
N ASP A 91 -0.82 -7.25 -10.94
CA ASP A 91 -0.37 -6.73 -9.64
C ASP A 91 0.69 -5.64 -9.85
N ARG A 92 1.63 -5.87 -10.78
CA ARG A 92 2.65 -4.88 -11.12
C ARG A 92 2.03 -3.61 -11.70
N ASP A 93 0.96 -3.73 -12.47
CA ASP A 93 0.27 -2.56 -13.03
C ASP A 93 -0.47 -1.77 -11.95
N THR A 94 -1.12 -2.43 -10.99
CA THR A 94 -1.64 -1.78 -9.78
C THR A 94 -0.52 -1.13 -8.97
N LEU A 95 0.65 -1.76 -8.84
CA LEU A 95 1.79 -1.17 -8.15
C LEU A 95 2.35 0.05 -8.89
N LYS A 96 2.31 0.11 -10.22
CA LYS A 96 2.75 1.26 -11.03
C LYS A 96 1.72 2.40 -11.08
N ALA A 97 0.45 2.12 -10.82
CA ALA A 97 -0.62 3.10 -10.91
C ALA A 97 -0.35 4.35 -10.03
N PRO A 98 -0.80 5.54 -10.45
CA PRO A 98 -0.84 6.71 -9.59
C PRO A 98 -1.66 6.45 -8.33
N LEU A 99 -1.30 7.14 -7.25
CA LEU A 99 -2.10 7.11 -6.03
C LEU A 99 -3.36 7.93 -6.21
N LEU A 100 -4.42 7.46 -5.58
CA LEU A 100 -5.73 8.07 -5.56
C LEU A 100 -5.81 9.20 -4.55
N THR A 101 -6.62 10.18 -4.87
CA THR A 101 -7.14 11.19 -3.97
C THR A 101 -8.28 10.63 -3.11
N PRO A 102 -8.63 11.26 -1.97
CA PRO A 102 -9.83 10.87 -1.23
C PRO A 102 -11.12 10.88 -2.06
N ALA A 103 -11.19 11.73 -3.09
CA ALA A 103 -12.37 11.83 -3.96
C ALA A 103 -12.46 10.66 -4.92
N GLU A 104 -11.33 10.20 -5.47
CA GLU A 104 -11.25 9.01 -6.32
C GLU A 104 -11.49 7.73 -5.52
N VAL A 105 -10.93 7.61 -4.31
CA VAL A 105 -11.24 6.49 -3.40
C VAL A 105 -12.73 6.37 -3.13
N ARG A 106 -13.40 7.51 -2.89
CA ARG A 106 -14.85 7.54 -2.70
C ARG A 106 -15.63 7.06 -3.93
N GLN A 107 -15.09 7.26 -5.14
CA GLN A 107 -15.72 6.81 -6.39
C GLN A 107 -15.47 5.32 -6.64
N GLU A 108 -14.33 4.79 -6.20
CA GLU A 108 -14.02 3.35 -6.30
C GLU A 108 -14.72 2.51 -5.22
N ASP A 109 -15.00 3.09 -4.05
CA ASP A 109 -15.81 2.45 -3.00
C ASP A 109 -17.25 2.27 -3.53
N ASN A 110 -17.62 1.03 -3.90
CA ASN A 110 -18.93 0.64 -4.43
C ASN A 110 -20.08 0.66 -3.39
N TRP A 111 -20.04 1.61 -2.46
CA TRP A 111 -21.00 1.70 -1.36
C TRP A 111 -22.30 2.35 -1.85
N LEU A 112 -23.45 1.82 -1.41
CA LEU A 112 -24.78 2.37 -1.69
C LEU A 112 -24.89 3.85 -1.29
N VAL A 113 -24.16 4.25 -0.25
CA VAL A 113 -24.02 5.64 0.18
C VAL A 113 -22.54 6.01 0.19
N PRO A 114 -22.10 6.95 -0.68
CA PRO A 114 -20.71 7.39 -0.71
C PRO A 114 -20.26 7.97 0.62
N GLN A 115 -19.10 7.55 1.11
CA GLN A 115 -18.55 8.10 2.34
C GLN A 115 -18.21 9.59 2.18
N HIS A 116 -18.39 10.35 3.26
CA HIS A 116 -17.88 11.72 3.31
C HIS A 116 -16.35 11.74 3.25
N LEU A 117 -15.77 12.72 2.54
CA LEU A 117 -14.31 12.80 2.35
C LEU A 117 -13.54 12.89 3.67
N GLU A 118 -14.14 13.52 4.70
CA GLU A 118 -13.51 13.59 6.01
C GLU A 118 -13.47 12.25 6.74
N SER A 119 -14.46 11.37 6.52
CA SER A 119 -14.43 10.02 7.06
C SER A 119 -13.26 9.21 6.48
N ILE A 120 -13.03 9.32 5.16
CA ILE A 120 -11.88 8.70 4.49
C ILE A 120 -10.56 9.20 5.10
N ARG A 121 -10.42 10.51 5.30
CA ARG A 121 -9.22 11.10 5.93
C ARG A 121 -9.07 10.71 7.40
N ARG A 122 -10.17 10.58 8.14
CA ARG A 122 -10.18 10.13 9.54
C ARG A 122 -9.69 8.69 9.64
N ASN A 123 -10.19 7.81 8.77
CA ASN A 123 -9.79 6.40 8.73
C ASN A 123 -8.30 6.25 8.36
N ALA A 124 -7.79 7.09 7.46
CA ALA A 124 -6.36 7.14 7.15
C ALA A 124 -5.52 7.57 8.36
N ARG A 125 -5.99 8.59 9.10
CA ARG A 125 -5.31 9.06 10.32
C ARG A 125 -5.28 8.02 11.44
N SER A 126 -6.35 7.23 11.59
CA SER A 126 -6.43 6.18 12.59
C SER A 126 -5.74 4.88 12.18
N GLY A 127 -5.20 4.79 10.96
CA GLY A 127 -4.60 3.57 10.42
C GLY A 127 -5.62 2.51 9.98
N MET A 128 -6.92 2.80 10.02
CA MET A 128 -7.97 1.87 9.59
C MET A 128 -8.01 1.72 8.07
N ARG A 129 -7.52 2.73 7.32
CA ARG A 129 -7.33 2.63 5.88
C ARG A 129 -5.87 2.95 5.55
N PRO A 130 -5.16 2.08 4.80
CA PRO A 130 -3.79 2.36 4.40
C PRO A 130 -3.76 3.56 3.47
N GLY A 131 -3.01 4.58 3.86
CA GLY A 131 -2.84 5.80 3.10
C GLY A 131 -1.59 6.52 3.55
N ILE A 132 -1.05 7.35 2.67
CA ILE A 132 0.13 8.16 2.95
C ILE A 132 -0.20 9.63 2.93
N LYS A 133 0.42 10.37 3.85
CA LYS A 133 0.28 11.81 3.94
C LYS A 133 1.49 12.47 3.28
N ILE A 134 1.25 13.14 2.15
CA ILE A 134 2.27 13.90 1.42
C ILE A 134 1.95 15.38 1.58
N GLY A 135 2.74 16.07 2.41
CA GLY A 135 2.44 17.45 2.82
C GLY A 135 1.10 17.54 3.56
N ARG A 136 0.12 18.21 2.96
CA ARG A 136 -1.25 18.34 3.51
C ARG A 136 -2.26 17.38 2.88
N GLN A 137 -1.85 16.60 1.90
CA GLN A 137 -2.74 15.76 1.11
C GLN A 137 -2.60 14.29 1.51
N TRP A 138 -3.73 13.60 1.61
CA TRP A 138 -3.76 12.14 1.72
C TRP A 138 -3.80 11.52 0.34
N ARG A 139 -3.06 10.43 0.17
CA ARG A 139 -2.97 9.63 -1.04
C ARG A 139 -3.11 8.16 -0.69
N PHE A 140 -3.79 7.42 -1.55
CA PHE A 140 -4.17 6.03 -1.31
C PHE A 140 -3.77 5.18 -2.49
N ARG A 141 -3.41 3.92 -2.24
CA ARG A 141 -3.28 2.97 -3.33
C ARG A 141 -4.65 2.53 -3.79
N GLN A 142 -4.73 2.13 -5.05
CA GLN A 142 -5.81 1.29 -5.53
C GLN A 142 -5.75 -0.05 -4.77
N THR A 143 -6.83 -0.35 -4.06
CA THR A 143 -7.08 -1.67 -3.50
C THR A 143 -7.84 -2.46 -4.57
N ARG A 144 -7.42 -3.69 -4.86
CA ARG A 144 -8.32 -4.60 -5.57
C ARG A 144 -9.56 -4.75 -4.71
N ASN A 145 -10.73 -4.50 -5.28
CA ASN A 145 -12.02 -4.57 -4.58
C ASN A 145 -12.41 -6.02 -4.18
N ASP A 146 -11.45 -6.91 -4.00
CA ASP A 146 -11.68 -8.34 -3.76
C ASP A 146 -11.92 -8.68 -2.27
N GLU A 147 -12.13 -7.69 -1.41
CA GLU A 147 -12.44 -7.89 0.02
C GLU A 147 -13.74 -7.19 0.42
N CYS A 148 -14.85 -7.64 -0.18
CA CYS A 148 -16.11 -7.75 0.56
C CYS A 148 -16.11 -9.12 1.26
N ASP A 149 -15.53 -9.20 2.46
CA ASP A 149 -16.01 -10.03 3.58
C ASP A 149 -14.89 -10.20 4.62
N THR A 150 -14.80 -9.25 5.53
CA THR A 150 -14.51 -9.53 6.94
C THR A 150 -15.14 -8.40 7.75
N ARG A 151 -16.47 -8.44 7.85
CA ARG A 151 -17.10 -7.97 9.08
C ARG A 151 -17.08 -9.14 10.03
N ASP A 152 -16.27 -8.97 11.07
CA ASP A 152 -16.22 -9.82 12.24
C ASP A 152 -17.63 -10.26 12.67
N GLU A 153 -17.95 -11.55 12.50
CA GLU A 153 -18.97 -12.20 13.31
C GLU A 153 -18.44 -12.31 14.75
N ALA A 154 -18.52 -11.20 15.48
CA ALA A 154 -18.40 -11.15 16.92
C ALA A 154 -19.80 -10.95 17.52
N GLN A 155 -20.65 -11.97 17.40
CA GLN A 155 -21.96 -12.12 18.06
C GLN A 155 -22.30 -13.62 18.00
N ASN A 156 -22.63 -14.38 19.04
CA ASN A 156 -22.85 -14.15 20.45
C ASN A 156 -22.59 -15.48 21.19
N ASP A 157 -22.08 -15.37 22.41
CA ASP A 157 -22.00 -16.44 23.41
C ASP A 157 -23.43 -16.85 23.82
N GLU A 158 -23.98 -17.90 23.22
CA GLU A 158 -25.31 -18.43 23.59
C GLU A 158 -25.23 -19.19 24.92
N GLY A 159 -25.50 -18.45 25.99
CA GLY A 159 -26.59 -18.76 26.91
C GLY A 159 -26.72 -20.22 27.36
N SER A 160 -25.93 -20.59 28.36
CA SER A 160 -26.30 -21.62 29.32
C SER A 160 -27.64 -21.27 29.97
N THR A 161 -28.70 -22.06 29.75
CA THR A 161 -29.81 -22.18 30.69
C THR A 161 -30.40 -23.59 30.63
N THR A 162 -29.97 -24.40 31.59
CA THR A 162 -30.55 -25.68 31.97
C THR A 162 -31.95 -25.46 32.54
N TYR A 163 -32.97 -26.12 32.01
CA TYR A 163 -34.29 -26.20 32.66
C TYR A 163 -34.32 -27.35 33.68
N PRO A 164 -34.82 -27.14 34.91
CA PRO A 164 -35.01 -28.22 35.87
C PRO A 164 -36.30 -29.01 35.60
N LYS A 165 -36.22 -30.32 35.86
CA LYS A 165 -37.35 -31.25 35.96
C LYS A 165 -38.35 -30.76 37.02
N GLY A 166 -39.63 -30.73 36.65
CA GLY A 166 -40.77 -30.60 37.57
C GLY A 166 -41.73 -31.77 37.37
N CYS A 167 -42.14 -32.36 38.48
CA CYS A 167 -43.00 -33.53 38.61
C CYS A 167 -44.45 -33.30 38.15
N ASP A 168 -45.08 -34.34 37.61
CA ASP A 168 -46.33 -34.94 38.10
C ASP A 168 -46.38 -36.42 37.66
#